data_AF-A0A9Q0YQ89-F1
#
_entry.id   AF-A0A9Q0YQ89-F1
#
_cell.length_a   1.000
_cell.length_b   1.000
_cell.length_c   1.000
_cell.angle_alpha   90.00
_cell.angle_beta   90.00
_cell.angle_gamma   90.00
#
_symmetry.space_group_name_H-M   'P 1'
#
loop_
_entity.id
_entity.type
_entity.pdbx_description
1 polymer ?
#
loop_
_entity_poly.entity_id
_entity_poly.type
_entity_poly.pdbx_seq_one_letter_code
_entity_poly.pdbx_strand_id
1 'polypeptide(L)'
;MFRNLRRSVSGILSGFMNVISFEYWIEYIALGVVAIGICGVLEDIRLSNDTGRRISNFATWILCFSVLRMITCSKSKHTEGYPKHLPNLGNSCYMATSMQILQASGILEKKHIEKSQILLLAKCFFRQTIEWAEFTTIAKGFLPNFSPRRQDDVFKYMESLYTYSSNNSFERYFFLHTKKTMTCSNCQMMQNIGENSYSILTVYPAENGPYVKMEDYVKSLFDPEALLSSSCVKCKSENTVSITEEVTASPEVLSIQISRWTETGDKKNSIPVDFEETMYFHYEKYRLFAVAIHAGPTAYGGHYKCVVKLGSYWFDVNDSKVSKIGTQLVVDSRYACGCFYKKDSQK
;
A
#
# COMPACT_ATOMS: atom_id res chain seq x y z
N MET A 1 -17.26 26.11 -27.18
CA MET A 1 -16.86 26.08 -25.74
C MET A 1 -15.34 25.92 -25.56
N PHE A 2 -14.66 24.99 -26.25
CA PHE A 2 -13.19 24.79 -26.20
C PHE A 2 -12.31 25.99 -26.61
N ARG A 3 -12.80 26.89 -27.49
CA ARG A 3 -12.04 28.07 -27.94
C ARG A 3 -11.87 29.15 -26.86
N ASN A 4 -12.80 29.24 -25.91
CA ASN A 4 -12.74 30.25 -24.83
C ASN A 4 -11.89 29.76 -23.65
N LEU A 5 -11.87 28.46 -23.37
CA LEU A 5 -11.00 27.87 -22.34
C LEU A 5 -9.50 28.01 -22.72
N ARG A 6 -9.17 27.84 -24.00
CA ARG A 6 -7.79 27.96 -24.51
C ARG A 6 -7.24 29.39 -24.42
N ARG A 7 -8.11 30.41 -24.53
CA ARG A 7 -7.73 31.83 -24.38
C ARG A 7 -7.50 32.23 -22.93
N SER A 8 -8.32 31.74 -21.99
CA SER A 8 -8.12 32.02 -20.56
C SER A 8 -6.88 31.33 -20.01
N VAL A 9 -6.57 30.10 -20.44
CA VAL A 9 -5.34 29.39 -20.04
C VAL A 9 -4.09 30.03 -20.67
N SER A 10 -4.18 30.50 -21.93
CA SER A 10 -3.08 31.22 -22.59
C SER A 10 -2.73 32.55 -21.93
N GLY A 11 -3.72 33.30 -21.44
CA GLY A 11 -3.50 34.59 -20.75
C GLY A 11 -2.91 34.43 -19.34
N ILE A 12 -3.20 33.31 -18.66
CA ILE A 12 -2.59 32.97 -17.37
C ILE A 12 -1.15 32.49 -17.58
N LEU A 13 -0.88 31.68 -18.61
CA LEU A 13 0.46 31.18 -18.91
C LEU A 13 1.43 32.29 -19.36
N SER A 14 0.98 33.31 -20.11
CA SER A 14 1.84 34.42 -20.56
C SER A 14 2.30 35.33 -19.42
N GLY A 15 1.54 35.44 -18.33
CA GLY A 15 1.91 36.22 -17.14
C GLY A 15 2.96 35.55 -16.25
N PHE A 16 3.07 34.23 -16.31
CA PHE A 16 4.02 33.43 -15.52
C PHE A 16 5.37 33.18 -16.23
N MET A 17 5.46 33.48 -17.53
CA MET A 17 6.65 33.18 -18.35
C MET A 17 7.91 34.00 -18.03
N ASN A 18 7.84 35.01 -17.15
CA ASN A 18 8.96 35.92 -16.91
C ASN A 18 9.77 35.67 -15.62
N VAL A 19 9.51 34.61 -14.83
CA VAL A 19 10.14 34.48 -13.49
C VAL A 19 10.70 33.09 -13.14
N ILE A 20 10.68 32.11 -14.05
CA ILE A 20 10.89 30.71 -13.63
C ILE A 20 12.01 30.03 -14.43
N SER A 21 13.03 29.50 -13.72
CA SER A 21 14.20 28.83 -14.29
C SER A 21 13.84 27.47 -14.92
N PHE A 22 14.70 27.00 -15.84
CA PHE A 22 14.46 25.84 -16.71
C PHE A 22 14.14 24.52 -15.97
N GLU A 23 14.61 24.34 -14.73
CA GLU A 23 14.31 23.15 -13.92
C GLU A 23 12.83 23.04 -13.51
N TYR A 24 12.12 24.17 -13.39
CA TYR A 24 10.69 24.22 -13.02
C TYR A 24 9.75 23.91 -14.19
N TRP A 25 10.23 24.01 -15.44
CA TRP A 25 9.41 23.68 -16.61
C TRP A 25 9.07 22.19 -16.68
N ILE A 26 9.97 21.32 -16.21
CA ILE A 26 9.74 19.87 -16.19
C ILE A 26 8.70 19.49 -15.13
N GLU A 27 8.72 20.13 -13.95
CA GLU A 27 7.68 19.95 -12.93
C GLU A 27 6.30 20.42 -13.43
N TYR A 28 6.21 21.56 -14.11
CA TYR A 28 4.95 22.06 -14.67
C TYR A 28 4.40 21.20 -15.82
N ILE A 29 5.27 20.60 -16.64
CA ILE A 29 4.86 19.66 -17.67
C ILE A 29 4.35 18.35 -17.05
N ALA A 30 5.03 17.82 -16.03
CA ALA A 30 4.56 16.65 -15.28
C ALA A 30 3.20 16.90 -14.61
N LEU A 31 3.00 18.10 -14.04
CA LEU A 31 1.74 18.56 -13.45
C LEU A 31 0.63 18.74 -14.51
N GLY A 32 0.97 19.21 -15.71
CA GLY A 32 0.07 19.28 -16.85
C GLY A 32 -0.38 17.89 -17.32
N VAL A 33 0.52 16.90 -17.31
CA VAL A 33 0.21 15.50 -17.66
C VAL A 33 -0.71 14.86 -16.60
N VAL A 34 -0.53 15.15 -15.32
CA VAL A 34 -1.46 14.70 -14.25
C VAL A 34 -2.84 15.33 -14.43
N ALA A 35 -2.91 16.63 -14.73
CA ALA A 35 -4.18 17.31 -15.00
C ALA A 35 -4.87 16.74 -16.25
N ILE A 36 -4.12 16.42 -17.31
CA ILE A 36 -4.64 15.81 -18.54
C ILE A 36 -5.09 14.35 -18.30
N GLY A 37 -4.33 13.56 -17.55
CA GLY A 37 -4.68 12.19 -17.20
C GLY A 37 -5.95 12.10 -16.35
N ILE A 38 -6.08 12.99 -15.36
CA ILE A 38 -7.31 13.12 -14.56
C ILE A 38 -8.48 13.61 -15.42
N CYS A 39 -8.26 14.56 -16.34
CA CYS A 39 -9.29 14.98 -17.30
C CYS A 39 -9.73 13.84 -18.24
N GLY A 40 -8.81 12.98 -18.67
CA GLY A 40 -9.11 11.81 -19.51
C GLY A 40 -9.95 10.75 -18.79
N VAL A 41 -9.59 10.43 -17.54
CA VAL A 41 -10.39 9.54 -16.68
C VAL A 41 -11.80 10.10 -16.44
N LEU A 42 -11.93 11.44 -16.37
CA LEU A 42 -13.23 12.11 -16.23
C LEU A 42 -14.07 12.11 -17.51
N GLU A 43 -13.45 12.11 -18.70
CA GLU A 43 -14.17 11.94 -19.97
C GLU A 43 -14.72 10.51 -20.11
N ASP A 44 -13.97 9.49 -19.68
CA ASP A 44 -14.46 8.10 -19.68
C ASP A 44 -15.61 7.88 -18.68
N ILE A 45 -15.54 8.48 -17.48
CA ILE A 45 -16.64 8.49 -16.50
C ILE A 45 -17.89 9.23 -17.04
N ARG A 46 -17.68 10.23 -17.90
CA ARG A 46 -18.75 11.01 -18.53
C ARG A 46 -19.46 10.24 -19.65
N LEU A 47 -18.74 9.35 -20.34
CA LEU A 47 -19.28 8.51 -21.42
C LEU A 47 -20.05 7.30 -20.88
N SER A 48 -19.83 6.89 -19.62
CA SER A 48 -20.50 5.72 -19.02
C SER A 48 -21.81 6.01 -18.28
N ASN A 49 -22.20 7.28 -18.09
CA ASN A 49 -23.38 7.66 -17.28
C ASN A 49 -24.26 8.69 -18.00
N ASP A 50 -25.27 8.23 -18.74
CA ASP A 50 -26.16 9.07 -19.56
C ASP A 50 -27.29 9.78 -18.77
N THR A 51 -27.17 9.94 -17.44
CA THR A 51 -28.26 10.48 -16.58
C THR A 51 -27.85 11.60 -15.62
N GLY A 52 -26.70 12.26 -15.82
CA GLY A 52 -26.09 13.10 -14.77
C GLY A 52 -25.71 14.54 -15.10
N ARG A 53 -26.51 15.31 -15.88
CA ARG A 53 -26.08 16.63 -16.40
C ARG A 53 -25.94 17.79 -15.38
N ARG A 54 -26.18 17.56 -14.08
CA ARG A 54 -26.02 18.61 -13.03
C ARG A 54 -25.01 18.27 -11.92
N ILE A 55 -24.60 17.01 -11.76
CA ILE A 55 -23.64 16.60 -10.70
C ILE A 55 -22.18 16.74 -11.19
N SER A 56 -21.94 16.67 -12.51
CA SER A 56 -20.59 16.65 -13.08
C SER A 56 -19.83 17.97 -12.98
N ASN A 57 -20.51 19.12 -13.03
CA ASN A 57 -19.82 20.41 -12.94
C ASN A 57 -19.25 20.68 -11.53
N PHE A 58 -19.91 20.20 -10.48
CA PHE A 58 -19.42 20.39 -9.09
C PHE A 58 -18.25 19.46 -8.77
N ALA A 59 -18.33 18.19 -9.19
CA ALA A 59 -17.23 17.24 -9.05
C ALA A 59 -15.99 17.69 -9.85
N THR A 60 -16.17 18.18 -11.07
CA THR A 60 -15.07 18.71 -11.91
C THR A 60 -14.46 19.97 -11.30
N TRP A 61 -15.25 20.86 -10.69
CA TRP A 61 -14.75 22.04 -9.98
C TRP A 61 -14.00 21.70 -8.70
N ILE A 62 -14.50 20.75 -7.90
CA ILE A 62 -13.79 20.22 -6.73
C ILE A 62 -12.45 19.69 -7.20
N LEU A 63 -12.43 18.77 -8.17
CA LEU A 63 -11.20 18.17 -8.70
C LEU A 63 -10.20 19.21 -9.26
N CYS A 64 -10.66 20.24 -9.98
CA CYS A 64 -9.79 21.33 -10.44
C CYS A 64 -9.21 22.16 -9.27
N PHE A 65 -10.01 22.44 -8.23
CA PHE A 65 -9.53 23.12 -7.02
C PHE A 65 -8.61 22.25 -6.18
N SER A 66 -8.87 20.94 -6.10
CA SER A 66 -8.00 19.95 -5.48
C SER A 66 -6.67 19.91 -6.20
N VAL A 67 -6.65 19.88 -7.55
CA VAL A 67 -5.44 19.94 -8.37
C VAL A 67 -4.66 21.24 -8.12
N LEU A 68 -5.34 22.40 -8.05
CA LEU A 68 -4.71 23.68 -7.69
C LEU A 68 -4.14 23.70 -6.27
N ARG A 69 -4.76 23.01 -5.31
CA ARG A 69 -4.22 22.82 -3.94
C ARG A 69 -3.12 21.75 -3.87
N MET A 70 -3.12 20.76 -4.76
CA MET A 70 -2.00 19.82 -4.90
C MET A 70 -0.74 20.54 -5.40
N ILE A 71 -0.88 21.56 -6.26
CA ILE A 71 0.23 22.42 -6.71
C ILE A 71 0.86 23.21 -5.54
N THR A 72 0.11 23.61 -4.51
CA THR A 72 0.63 24.34 -3.35
C THR A 72 1.15 23.44 -2.21
N CYS A 73 0.95 22.12 -2.33
CA CYS A 73 1.32 21.10 -1.33
C CYS A 73 2.82 21.00 -1.04
N SER A 74 3.69 21.55 -1.90
CA SER A 74 5.14 21.53 -1.67
C SER A 74 5.60 22.40 -0.48
N LYS A 75 4.70 23.20 0.13
CA LYS A 75 5.05 24.19 1.15
C LYS A 75 4.36 24.04 2.52
N SER A 76 3.39 23.14 2.71
CA SER A 76 2.76 22.98 4.04
C SER A 76 3.58 22.03 4.93
N LYS A 77 3.94 22.50 6.13
CA LYS A 77 4.59 21.68 7.16
C LYS A 77 3.54 20.76 7.79
N HIS A 78 3.83 19.47 7.82
CA HIS A 78 3.06 18.48 8.59
C HIS A 78 3.14 18.82 10.08
N THR A 79 2.06 18.58 10.83
CA THR A 79 2.08 18.58 12.30
C THR A 79 2.91 17.38 12.76
N GLU A 80 4.22 17.57 12.91
CA GLU A 80 5.13 16.54 13.38
C GLU A 80 4.65 15.95 14.72
N GLY A 81 4.59 14.62 14.81
CA GLY A 81 4.49 13.90 16.07
C GLY A 81 3.14 13.30 16.46
N TYR A 82 2.07 13.41 15.65
CA TYR A 82 0.79 12.75 15.93
C TYR A 82 0.08 12.26 14.66
N PRO A 83 -0.54 11.06 14.65
CA PRO A 83 -1.34 10.60 13.52
C PRO A 83 -2.54 11.52 13.25
N LYS A 84 -2.87 11.75 11.98
CA LYS A 84 -4.07 12.52 11.57
C LYS A 84 -5.33 11.76 11.99
N HIS A 85 -6.41 12.44 12.37
CA HIS A 85 -7.67 11.78 12.71
C HIS A 85 -8.48 11.48 11.45
N LEU A 86 -8.94 10.24 11.25
CA LEU A 86 -9.66 9.80 10.05
C LEU A 86 -11.06 9.31 10.44
N PRO A 87 -12.11 10.15 10.38
CA PRO A 87 -13.44 9.72 10.79
C PRO A 87 -13.97 8.59 9.90
N ASN A 88 -14.66 7.63 10.50
CA ASN A 88 -15.34 6.58 9.77
C ASN A 88 -16.49 7.16 8.94
N LEU A 89 -16.48 6.92 7.63
CA LEU A 89 -17.51 7.39 6.70
C LEU A 89 -18.62 6.36 6.44
N GLY A 90 -18.73 5.36 7.32
CA GLY A 90 -19.74 4.31 7.30
C GLY A 90 -19.11 2.93 7.50
N ASN A 91 -18.22 2.54 6.58
CA ASN A 91 -17.45 1.29 6.62
C ASN A 91 -16.02 1.53 6.10
N SER A 92 -15.45 2.71 6.35
CA SER A 92 -14.18 3.14 5.73
C SER A 92 -12.94 2.82 6.57
N CYS A 93 -13.08 2.04 7.64
CA CYS A 93 -11.99 1.79 8.60
C CYS A 93 -10.82 1.01 7.98
N TYR A 94 -11.07 0.15 7.00
CA TYR A 94 -10.02 -0.52 6.22
C TYR A 94 -9.19 0.49 5.40
N MET A 95 -9.84 1.50 4.80
CA MET A 95 -9.14 2.58 4.08
C MET A 95 -8.34 3.42 5.06
N ALA A 96 -8.96 3.86 6.16
CA ALA A 96 -8.30 4.67 7.18
C ALA A 96 -7.06 3.97 7.75
N THR A 97 -7.19 2.70 8.13
CA THR A 97 -6.09 1.85 8.61
C THR A 97 -4.96 1.78 7.58
N SER A 98 -5.30 1.55 6.31
CA SER A 98 -4.31 1.49 5.22
C SER A 98 -3.55 2.79 5.05
N MET A 99 -4.25 3.92 5.05
CA MET A 99 -3.64 5.23 4.88
C MET A 99 -2.72 5.61 6.04
N GLN A 100 -3.09 5.26 7.28
CA GLN A 100 -2.26 5.52 8.46
C GLN A 100 -0.96 4.72 8.43
N ILE A 101 -1.04 3.46 8.01
CA ILE A 101 0.14 2.61 7.84
C ILE A 101 1.02 3.16 6.71
N LEU A 102 0.43 3.56 5.58
CA LEU A 102 1.16 4.20 4.49
C LEU A 102 1.86 5.49 4.93
N GLN A 103 1.21 6.35 5.72
CA GLN A 103 1.84 7.56 6.26
C GLN A 103 3.00 7.20 7.20
N ALA A 104 2.78 6.27 8.14
CA ALA A 104 3.79 5.86 9.11
C ALA A 104 5.01 5.19 8.48
N SER A 105 4.87 4.60 7.28
CA SER A 105 5.97 4.04 6.52
C SER A 105 7.02 5.08 6.10
N GLY A 106 6.63 6.35 5.99
CA GLY A 106 7.47 7.44 5.49
C GLY A 106 7.62 7.46 3.96
N ILE A 107 6.99 6.54 3.22
CA ILE A 107 7.09 6.48 1.75
C ILE A 107 6.56 7.76 1.10
N LEU A 108 5.53 8.38 1.68
CA LEU A 108 4.96 9.64 1.18
C LEU A 108 5.96 10.81 1.20
N GLU A 109 7.08 10.70 1.92
CA GLU A 109 8.14 11.70 1.95
C GLU A 109 9.34 11.37 1.05
N LYS A 110 9.31 10.25 0.32
CA LYS A 110 10.37 9.88 -0.62
C LYS A 110 10.40 10.81 -1.83
N LYS A 111 11.60 10.98 -2.41
CA LYS A 111 11.79 11.66 -3.69
C LYS A 111 10.99 10.92 -4.78
N HIS A 112 10.50 11.64 -5.77
CA HIS A 112 9.74 11.11 -6.91
C HIS A 112 8.32 10.64 -6.60
N ILE A 113 7.78 10.91 -5.41
CA ILE A 113 6.39 10.58 -5.04
C ILE A 113 5.38 11.13 -6.07
N GLU A 114 5.71 12.25 -6.71
CA GLU A 114 4.93 12.90 -7.76
C GLU A 114 4.72 12.04 -9.02
N LYS A 115 5.55 11.01 -9.22
CA LYS A 115 5.38 10.06 -10.34
C LYS A 115 4.22 9.09 -10.12
N SER A 116 3.71 8.96 -8.91
CA SER A 116 2.53 8.16 -8.60
C SER A 116 1.38 9.07 -8.20
N GLN A 117 0.34 9.16 -9.05
CA GLN A 117 -0.80 10.06 -8.82
C GLN A 117 -1.53 9.73 -7.51
N ILE A 118 -1.71 8.44 -7.20
CA ILE A 118 -2.41 8.01 -5.98
C ILE A 118 -1.58 8.28 -4.71
N LEU A 119 -0.26 8.10 -4.77
CA LEU A 119 0.61 8.42 -3.63
C LEU A 119 0.77 9.94 -3.45
N LEU A 120 0.79 10.71 -4.54
CA LEU A 120 0.74 12.17 -4.48
C LEU A 120 -0.57 12.65 -3.85
N LEU A 121 -1.71 12.05 -4.23
CA LEU A 121 -3.00 12.34 -3.61
C LEU A 121 -2.98 12.04 -2.10
N ALA A 122 -2.41 10.89 -1.70
CA ALA A 122 -2.23 10.51 -0.30
C ALA A 122 -1.38 11.54 0.45
N LYS A 123 -0.25 11.96 -0.13
CA LYS A 123 0.62 12.99 0.44
C LYS A 123 -0.12 14.31 0.63
N CYS A 124 -0.87 14.75 -0.37
CA CYS A 124 -1.70 15.95 -0.34
C CYS A 124 -2.74 15.89 0.80
N PHE A 125 -3.40 14.74 0.94
CA PHE A 125 -4.32 14.49 2.04
C PHE A 125 -3.64 14.64 3.41
N PHE A 126 -2.50 13.97 3.66
CA PHE A 126 -1.81 14.06 4.95
C PHE A 126 -1.22 15.44 5.23
N ARG A 127 -0.88 16.21 4.18
CA ARG A 127 -0.47 17.61 4.26
C ARG A 127 -1.63 18.61 4.38
N GLN A 128 -2.86 18.11 4.58
CA GLN A 128 -4.09 18.87 4.80
C GLN A 128 -4.48 19.79 3.63
N THR A 129 -4.10 19.44 2.41
CA THR A 129 -4.54 20.20 1.23
C THR A 129 -5.94 19.79 0.77
N ILE A 130 -6.39 18.59 1.16
CA ILE A 130 -7.72 18.04 0.90
C ILE A 130 -8.27 17.32 2.15
N GLU A 131 -9.60 17.27 2.27
CA GLU A 131 -10.29 16.62 3.38
C GLU A 131 -10.45 15.10 3.17
N TRP A 132 -10.76 14.35 4.24
CA TRP A 132 -10.88 12.87 4.15
C TRP A 132 -12.01 12.40 3.22
N ALA A 133 -13.16 13.07 3.25
CA ALA A 133 -14.28 12.76 2.35
C ALA A 133 -13.94 13.06 0.88
N GLU A 134 -13.13 14.11 0.64
CA GLU A 134 -12.64 14.46 -0.69
C GLU A 134 -11.62 13.44 -1.18
N PHE A 135 -10.64 13.08 -0.34
CA PHE A 135 -9.67 12.03 -0.63
C PHE A 135 -10.35 10.73 -1.02
N THR A 136 -11.30 10.22 -0.21
CA THR A 136 -11.98 8.95 -0.49
C THR A 136 -12.79 8.99 -1.79
N THR A 137 -13.35 10.16 -2.14
CA THR A 137 -14.05 10.37 -3.41
C THR A 137 -13.11 10.31 -4.60
N ILE A 138 -11.96 10.99 -4.54
CA ILE A 138 -10.97 11.00 -5.62
C ILE A 138 -10.29 9.63 -5.72
N ALA A 139 -9.94 9.00 -4.59
CA ALA A 139 -9.33 7.68 -4.52
C ALA A 139 -10.17 6.59 -5.22
N LYS A 140 -11.50 6.73 -5.21
CA LYS A 140 -12.40 5.83 -5.94
C LYS A 140 -12.19 5.87 -7.46
N GLY A 141 -11.73 6.99 -8.02
CA GLY A 141 -11.37 7.08 -9.45
C GLY A 141 -10.16 6.21 -9.80
N PHE A 142 -9.25 6.01 -8.85
CA PHE A 142 -8.08 5.14 -9.02
C PHE A 142 -8.36 3.69 -8.62
N LEU A 143 -9.19 3.50 -7.58
CA LEU A 143 -9.49 2.22 -6.96
C LEU A 143 -11.02 1.98 -6.95
N PRO A 144 -11.65 1.75 -8.13
CA PRO A 144 -13.12 1.79 -8.30
C PRO A 144 -13.86 0.69 -7.54
N ASN A 145 -13.18 -0.41 -7.23
CA ASN A 145 -13.76 -1.53 -6.49
C ASN A 145 -14.00 -1.20 -5.02
N PHE A 146 -13.42 -0.12 -4.48
CA PHE A 146 -13.51 0.20 -3.07
C PHE A 146 -14.47 1.36 -2.83
N SER A 147 -15.16 1.29 -1.68
CA SER A 147 -16.16 2.29 -1.28
C SER A 147 -16.09 2.51 0.22
N PRO A 148 -16.14 3.77 0.69
CA PRO A 148 -16.17 4.07 2.12
C PRO A 148 -17.47 3.60 2.81
N ARG A 149 -18.48 3.16 2.05
CA ARG A 149 -19.78 2.69 2.56
C ARG A 149 -19.90 1.16 2.62
N ARG A 150 -18.96 0.41 2.05
CA ARG A 150 -18.96 -1.06 2.05
C ARG A 150 -17.78 -1.58 2.88
N GLN A 151 -18.00 -2.59 3.71
CA GLN A 151 -16.90 -3.27 4.38
C GLN A 151 -16.02 -3.98 3.34
N ASP A 152 -14.72 -3.96 3.58
CA ASP A 152 -13.75 -4.60 2.72
C ASP A 152 -12.49 -4.97 3.51
N ASP A 153 -11.60 -5.70 2.85
CA ASP A 153 -10.36 -6.18 3.43
C ASP A 153 -9.24 -5.12 3.31
N VAL A 154 -8.54 -4.87 4.42
CA VAL A 154 -7.45 -3.88 4.48
C VAL A 154 -6.28 -4.25 3.55
N PHE A 155 -5.94 -5.54 3.44
CA PHE A 155 -4.86 -6.03 2.59
C PHE A 155 -5.24 -5.97 1.11
N LYS A 156 -6.51 -6.21 0.75
CA LYS A 156 -6.98 -5.99 -0.63
C LYS A 156 -6.85 -4.53 -1.05
N TYR A 157 -7.21 -3.60 -0.16
CA TYR A 157 -7.06 -2.16 -0.44
C TYR A 157 -5.59 -1.76 -0.55
N MET A 158 -4.73 -2.24 0.36
CA MET A 158 -3.29 -1.99 0.31
C MET A 158 -2.63 -2.56 -0.95
N GLU A 159 -2.91 -3.81 -1.31
CA GLU A 159 -2.38 -4.44 -2.52
C GLU A 159 -2.80 -3.65 -3.77
N SER A 160 -4.05 -3.22 -3.83
CA SER A 160 -4.54 -2.38 -4.94
C SER A 160 -3.85 -1.02 -4.97
N LEU A 161 -3.61 -0.41 -3.81
CA LEU A 161 -2.87 0.85 -3.67
C LEU A 161 -1.41 0.71 -4.10
N TYR A 162 -0.73 -0.36 -3.68
CA TYR A 162 0.67 -0.64 -4.04
C TYR A 162 0.80 -0.94 -5.53
N THR A 163 -0.07 -1.79 -6.07
CA THR A 163 -0.11 -2.14 -7.50
C THR A 163 -0.46 -0.94 -8.37
N TYR A 164 -1.42 -0.11 -7.98
CA TYR A 164 -1.70 1.12 -8.74
C TYR A 164 -0.52 2.11 -8.69
N SER A 165 0.24 2.10 -7.59
CA SER A 165 1.44 2.90 -7.46
C SER A 165 2.66 2.32 -8.18
N SER A 166 2.62 1.05 -8.59
CA SER A 166 3.78 0.36 -9.12
C SER A 166 4.11 0.85 -10.53
N ASN A 167 5.26 1.51 -10.58
CA ASN A 167 6.10 1.62 -11.76
C ASN A 167 7.52 1.29 -11.29
N ASN A 168 8.48 1.14 -12.20
CA ASN A 168 9.86 0.76 -11.86
C ASN A 168 10.49 1.59 -10.69
N SER A 169 10.01 2.81 -10.43
CA SER A 169 10.52 3.65 -9.33
C SER A 169 9.95 3.29 -7.95
N PHE A 170 8.77 2.65 -7.88
CA PHE A 170 8.06 2.37 -6.62
C PHE A 170 8.02 0.89 -6.23
N GLU A 171 8.30 -0.02 -7.16
CA GLU A 171 8.34 -1.47 -6.85
C GLU A 171 9.26 -1.77 -5.66
N ARG A 172 10.45 -1.16 -5.64
CA ARG A 172 11.43 -1.29 -4.55
C ARG A 172 10.90 -0.95 -3.14
N TYR A 173 9.80 -0.20 -3.02
CA TYR A 173 9.26 0.15 -1.71
C TYR A 173 8.34 -0.91 -1.14
N PHE A 174 7.60 -1.63 -1.99
CA PHE A 174 6.50 -2.50 -1.55
C PHE A 174 6.63 -3.95 -2.01
N PHE A 175 7.39 -4.22 -3.07
CA PHE A 175 7.43 -5.52 -3.72
C PHE A 175 8.70 -6.28 -3.35
N LEU A 176 8.51 -7.50 -2.83
CA LEU A 176 9.52 -8.53 -2.71
C LEU A 176 9.58 -9.30 -4.03
N HIS A 177 10.75 -9.36 -4.64
CA HIS A 177 10.97 -10.15 -5.85
C HIS A 177 11.72 -11.44 -5.51
N THR A 178 11.35 -12.51 -6.22
CA THR A 178 11.87 -13.85 -6.00
C THR A 178 12.05 -14.59 -7.32
N LYS A 179 12.86 -15.65 -7.30
CA LYS A 179 13.10 -16.55 -8.43
C LYS A 179 12.87 -17.99 -8.01
N LYS A 180 12.07 -18.72 -8.77
CA LYS A 180 11.78 -20.14 -8.57
C LYS A 180 12.74 -21.00 -9.39
N THR A 181 13.41 -21.91 -8.71
CA THR A 181 14.35 -22.87 -9.31
C THR A 181 13.91 -24.30 -8.99
N MET A 182 13.76 -25.09 -10.05
CA MET A 182 13.53 -26.53 -9.96
C MET A 182 14.88 -27.26 -10.01
N THR A 183 15.13 -28.16 -9.07
CA THR A 183 16.35 -28.98 -9.02
C THR A 183 16.02 -30.46 -9.13
N CYS A 184 16.65 -31.14 -10.09
CA CYS A 184 16.49 -32.59 -10.28
C CYS A 184 17.27 -33.39 -9.23
N SER A 185 16.59 -34.28 -8.50
CA SER A 185 17.24 -35.14 -7.49
C SER A 185 18.30 -36.09 -8.07
N ASN A 186 18.11 -36.59 -9.30
CA ASN A 186 19.01 -37.56 -9.92
C ASN A 186 20.29 -36.92 -10.47
N CYS A 187 20.16 -35.87 -11.29
CA CYS A 187 21.30 -35.28 -12.01
C CYS A 187 21.71 -33.88 -11.55
N GLN A 188 21.03 -33.33 -10.53
CA GLN A 188 21.31 -32.03 -9.91
C GLN A 188 21.21 -30.83 -10.89
N MET A 189 20.60 -31.03 -12.06
CA MET A 189 20.32 -29.94 -12.99
C MET A 189 19.32 -28.97 -12.36
N MET A 190 19.66 -27.68 -12.39
CA MET A 190 18.80 -26.59 -11.96
C MET A 190 18.17 -25.91 -13.17
N GLN A 191 16.88 -25.59 -13.08
CA GLN A 191 16.14 -24.88 -14.10
C GLN A 191 15.35 -23.73 -13.45
N ASN A 192 15.51 -22.52 -13.98
CA ASN A 192 14.60 -21.42 -13.63
C ASN A 192 13.22 -21.72 -14.20
N ILE A 193 12.20 -21.71 -13.35
CA ILE A 193 10.81 -22.00 -13.72
C ILE A 193 9.88 -20.79 -13.54
N GLY A 194 10.38 -19.67 -13.02
CA GLY A 194 9.59 -18.45 -12.88
C GLY A 194 10.17 -17.43 -11.91
N GLU A 195 9.53 -16.28 -11.86
CA GLU A 195 9.82 -15.18 -10.93
C GLU A 195 8.49 -14.71 -10.34
N ASN A 196 8.47 -14.34 -9.06
CA ASN A 196 7.28 -13.79 -8.42
C ASN A 196 7.58 -12.43 -7.79
N SER A 197 6.53 -11.61 -7.69
CA SER A 197 6.57 -10.32 -7.01
C SER A 197 5.43 -10.25 -6.00
N TYR A 198 5.78 -10.08 -4.73
CA TYR A 198 4.83 -10.05 -3.61
C TYR A 198 4.76 -8.66 -3.03
N SER A 199 3.59 -8.03 -3.09
CA SER A 199 3.35 -6.74 -2.41
C SER A 199 3.02 -6.93 -0.91
N ILE A 200 2.49 -8.10 -0.57
CA ILE A 200 2.12 -8.53 0.78
C ILE A 200 2.47 -10.03 0.90
N LEU A 201 3.18 -10.40 1.96
CA LEU A 201 3.41 -11.81 2.32
C LEU A 201 2.31 -12.29 3.25
N THR A 202 1.73 -13.46 2.98
CA THR A 202 0.68 -14.01 3.85
C THR A 202 1.23 -15.19 4.64
N VAL A 203 1.13 -15.12 5.96
CA VAL A 203 1.49 -16.19 6.88
C VAL A 203 0.25 -16.82 7.50
N TYR A 204 0.34 -18.11 7.80
CA TYR A 204 -0.78 -18.93 8.27
C TYR A 204 -0.43 -19.56 9.62
N PRO A 205 -0.75 -18.91 10.75
CA PRO A 205 -0.56 -19.52 12.06
C PRO A 205 -1.41 -20.79 12.19
N ALA A 206 -0.82 -21.89 12.66
CA ALA A 206 -1.54 -23.13 12.89
C ALA A 206 -2.48 -23.01 14.11
N GLU A 207 -3.72 -23.51 14.03
CA GLU A 207 -4.73 -23.39 15.10
C GLU A 207 -4.30 -24.01 16.44
N ASN A 208 -3.39 -24.98 16.43
CA ASN A 208 -2.81 -25.62 17.62
C ASN A 208 -1.28 -25.57 17.61
N GLY A 209 -0.70 -24.60 16.90
CA GLY A 209 0.74 -24.46 16.77
C GLY A 209 1.40 -23.91 18.03
N PRO A 210 2.73 -24.09 18.17
CA PRO A 210 3.49 -23.40 19.19
C PRO A 210 3.42 -21.88 18.96
N TYR A 211 3.85 -21.11 19.96
CA TYR A 211 4.12 -19.70 19.78
C TYR A 211 5.35 -19.54 18.86
N VAL A 212 5.15 -18.95 17.69
CA VAL A 212 6.17 -18.82 16.64
C VAL A 212 6.41 -17.34 16.32
N LYS A 213 7.67 -17.02 16.06
CA LYS A 213 8.11 -15.69 15.66
C LYS A 213 7.71 -15.37 14.23
N MET A 214 7.39 -14.12 13.97
CA MET A 214 7.06 -13.65 12.63
C MET A 214 8.21 -13.90 11.66
N GLU A 215 9.45 -13.75 12.14
CA GLU A 215 10.65 -14.04 11.35
C GLU A 215 10.67 -15.49 10.84
N ASP A 216 10.31 -16.45 11.70
CA ASP A 216 10.29 -17.87 11.36
C ASP A 216 9.16 -18.19 10.38
N TYR A 217 7.97 -17.59 10.56
CA TYR A 217 6.89 -17.71 9.59
C TYR A 217 7.32 -17.21 8.21
N VAL A 218 7.91 -16.01 8.13
CA VAL A 218 8.34 -15.43 6.86
C VAL A 218 9.42 -16.27 6.19
N LYS A 219 10.40 -16.79 6.94
CA LYS A 219 11.42 -17.68 6.39
C LYS A 219 10.83 -18.97 5.85
N SER A 220 9.88 -19.56 6.57
CA SER A 220 9.24 -20.81 6.16
C SER A 220 8.45 -20.72 4.84
N LEU A 221 8.04 -19.51 4.42
CA LEU A 221 7.41 -19.29 3.11
C LEU A 221 8.34 -19.64 1.94
N PHE A 222 9.66 -19.67 2.18
CA PHE A 222 10.69 -19.92 1.18
C PHE A 222 11.45 -21.23 1.43
N ASP A 223 10.96 -22.07 2.37
CA ASP A 223 11.53 -23.39 2.57
C ASP A 223 11.33 -24.24 1.30
N PRO A 224 12.31 -25.07 0.90
CA PRO A 224 12.17 -25.90 -0.28
C PRO A 224 10.93 -26.81 -0.23
N GLU A 225 10.06 -26.69 -1.22
CA GLU A 225 8.94 -27.61 -1.39
C GLU A 225 9.45 -28.89 -2.05
N ALA A 226 9.28 -30.02 -1.35
CA ALA A 226 9.63 -31.33 -1.87
C ALA A 226 8.42 -31.97 -2.57
N LEU A 227 8.71 -32.60 -3.72
CA LEU A 227 7.99 -33.73 -4.31
C LEU A 227 6.81 -33.41 -5.24
N LEU A 228 7.16 -33.05 -6.47
CA LEU A 228 6.37 -33.44 -7.65
C LEU A 228 7.19 -34.45 -8.46
N SER A 229 6.53 -35.49 -8.97
CA SER A 229 7.10 -36.32 -10.03
C SER A 229 7.10 -35.51 -11.31
N SER A 230 8.30 -35.16 -11.81
CA SER A 230 8.44 -34.41 -13.06
C SER A 230 9.54 -35.01 -13.92
N SER A 231 9.40 -34.86 -15.25
CA SER A 231 10.39 -35.32 -16.20
C SER A 231 11.53 -34.31 -16.28
N CYS A 232 12.76 -34.76 -15.96
CA CYS A 232 13.93 -33.89 -16.06
C CYS A 232 14.36 -33.71 -17.53
N VAL A 233 14.52 -32.46 -17.97
CA VAL A 233 14.98 -32.14 -19.34
C VAL A 233 16.35 -32.77 -19.68
N LYS A 234 17.23 -32.94 -18.68
CA LYS A 234 18.59 -33.48 -18.88
C LYS A 234 18.63 -35.01 -18.88
N CYS A 235 18.21 -35.65 -17.79
CA CYS A 235 18.32 -37.10 -17.65
C CYS A 235 17.11 -37.87 -18.19
N LYS A 236 16.03 -37.17 -18.58
CA LYS A 236 14.79 -37.70 -19.15
C LYS A 236 14.06 -38.74 -18.30
N SER A 237 14.53 -38.99 -17.09
CA SER A 237 13.83 -39.83 -16.11
C SER A 237 12.83 -39.01 -15.32
N GLU A 238 11.69 -39.64 -15.02
CA GLU A 238 10.74 -39.18 -14.02
C GLU A 238 11.37 -39.37 -12.65
N ASN A 239 11.63 -38.28 -11.95
CA ASN A 239 12.15 -38.34 -10.58
C ASN A 239 11.50 -37.24 -9.76
N THR A 240 11.72 -37.32 -8.45
CA THR A 240 11.46 -36.23 -7.54
C THR A 240 12.24 -34.98 -7.95
N VAL A 241 11.56 -33.86 -8.05
CA VAL A 241 12.18 -32.53 -8.12
C VAL A 241 11.93 -31.77 -6.82
N SER A 242 12.88 -30.92 -6.43
CA SER A 242 12.68 -29.93 -5.37
C SER A 242 12.47 -28.56 -6.01
N ILE A 243 11.48 -27.81 -5.53
CA ILE A 243 11.25 -26.43 -5.94
C ILE A 243 11.77 -25.54 -4.81
N THR A 244 12.62 -24.59 -5.17
CA THR A 244 13.17 -23.59 -4.27
C THR A 244 12.77 -22.20 -4.76
N GLU A 245 12.47 -21.31 -3.84
CA GLU A 245 12.17 -19.91 -4.13
C GLU A 245 13.16 -19.02 -3.40
N GLU A 246 14.01 -18.35 -4.17
CA GLU A 246 15.05 -17.48 -3.63
C GLU A 246 14.61 -16.02 -3.77
N VAL A 247 14.73 -15.25 -2.69
CA VAL A 247 14.53 -13.80 -2.74
C VAL A 247 15.65 -13.15 -3.56
N THR A 248 15.28 -12.35 -4.55
CA THR A 248 16.21 -11.63 -5.44
C THR A 248 16.29 -10.14 -5.11
N ALA A 249 15.22 -9.56 -4.57
CA ALA A 249 15.21 -8.18 -4.08
C ALA A 249 14.16 -8.00 -2.98
N SER A 250 14.54 -7.38 -1.86
CA SER A 250 13.68 -7.12 -0.71
C SER A 250 13.17 -5.66 -0.66
N PRO A 251 11.91 -5.43 -0.26
CA PRO A 251 11.30 -4.10 -0.33
C PRO A 251 11.74 -3.20 0.84
N GLU A 252 11.73 -1.88 0.66
CA GLU A 252 11.94 -0.95 1.79
C GLU A 252 10.89 -1.14 2.90
N VAL A 253 9.66 -1.51 2.55
CA VAL A 253 8.58 -1.84 3.47
C VAL A 253 8.10 -3.27 3.21
N LEU A 254 8.32 -4.14 4.18
CA LEU A 254 7.82 -5.50 4.18
C LEU A 254 6.43 -5.52 4.84
N SER A 255 5.41 -5.81 4.04
CA SER A 255 4.03 -5.95 4.50
C SER A 255 3.69 -7.43 4.70
N ILE A 256 3.29 -7.80 5.91
CA ILE A 256 2.95 -9.20 6.24
C ILE A 256 1.50 -9.26 6.72
N GLN A 257 0.68 -10.03 6.02
CA GLN A 257 -0.67 -10.41 6.42
C GLN A 257 -0.62 -11.68 7.26
N ILE A 258 -1.33 -11.67 8.39
CA ILE A 258 -1.57 -12.85 9.21
C ILE A 258 -2.96 -13.36 8.85
N SER A 259 -3.03 -14.45 8.09
CA SER A 259 -4.31 -15.10 7.78
C SER A 259 -4.84 -15.80 9.02
N ARG A 260 -5.82 -15.18 9.67
CA ARG A 260 -6.44 -15.68 10.91
C ARG A 260 -7.75 -16.42 10.65
N TRP A 261 -8.11 -16.67 9.41
CA TRP A 261 -9.45 -17.16 9.10
C TRP A 261 -9.39 -18.63 8.73
N THR A 262 -10.37 -19.41 9.18
CA THR A 262 -10.62 -20.73 8.59
C THR A 262 -10.92 -20.57 7.10
N GLU A 263 -10.83 -21.65 6.32
CA GLU A 263 -11.15 -21.62 4.88
C GLU A 263 -12.55 -21.03 4.60
N THR A 264 -13.51 -21.26 5.50
CA THR A 264 -14.87 -20.71 5.38
C THR A 264 -15.00 -19.26 5.82
N GLY A 265 -14.00 -18.67 6.48
CA GLY A 265 -14.02 -17.29 6.96
C GLY A 265 -14.84 -17.04 8.24
N ASP A 266 -15.53 -18.05 8.75
CA ASP A 266 -16.52 -17.89 9.84
C ASP A 266 -15.89 -17.90 11.24
N LYS A 267 -14.67 -18.40 11.38
CA LYS A 267 -13.97 -18.52 12.66
C LYS A 267 -12.61 -17.84 12.60
N LYS A 268 -12.30 -17.09 13.66
CA LYS A 268 -11.01 -16.45 13.87
C LYS A 268 -10.04 -17.36 14.65
N ASN A 269 -8.93 -17.72 14.03
CA ASN A 269 -7.73 -18.21 14.68
C ASN A 269 -7.10 -17.10 15.54
N SER A 270 -7.23 -17.27 16.85
CA SER A 270 -6.75 -16.34 17.87
C SER A 270 -5.44 -16.81 18.51
N ILE A 271 -4.68 -17.69 17.85
CA ILE A 271 -3.34 -18.07 18.31
C ILE A 271 -2.43 -16.83 18.31
N PRO A 272 -1.74 -16.53 19.44
CA PRO A 272 -0.77 -15.45 19.51
C PRO A 272 0.39 -15.66 18.52
N VAL A 273 0.85 -14.58 17.90
CA VAL A 273 2.06 -14.57 17.07
C VAL A 273 3.04 -13.58 17.72
N ASP A 274 4.32 -13.92 17.78
CA ASP A 274 5.36 -12.98 18.19
C ASP A 274 5.76 -12.13 16.98
N PHE A 275 5.46 -10.83 17.00
CA PHE A 275 6.00 -9.90 16.01
C PHE A 275 7.03 -9.02 16.71
N GLU A 276 8.29 -9.43 16.58
CA GLU A 276 9.39 -8.74 17.23
C GLU A 276 9.55 -7.30 16.71
N GLU A 277 10.02 -6.37 17.53
CA GLU A 277 10.31 -5.02 17.04
C GLU A 277 11.41 -4.99 15.95
N THR A 278 12.24 -6.03 15.90
CA THR A 278 13.32 -6.20 14.92
C THR A 278 13.24 -7.60 14.32
N MET A 279 13.35 -7.68 13.00
CA MET A 279 13.38 -8.91 12.22
C MET A 279 14.59 -8.90 11.29
N TYR A 280 15.21 -10.05 11.06
CA TYR A 280 16.25 -10.24 10.05
C TYR A 280 15.72 -11.12 8.92
N PHE A 281 15.67 -10.56 7.73
CA PHE A 281 15.14 -11.23 6.54
C PHE A 281 15.95 -10.85 5.31
N HIS A 282 16.40 -11.85 4.54
CA HIS A 282 17.18 -11.69 3.31
C HIS A 282 18.32 -10.65 3.45
N TYR A 283 19.22 -10.87 4.41
CA TYR A 283 20.38 -10.01 4.73
C TYR A 283 20.05 -8.60 5.22
N GLU A 284 18.78 -8.26 5.35
CA GLU A 284 18.33 -6.94 5.77
C GLU A 284 17.81 -7.00 7.20
N LYS A 285 18.06 -5.92 7.92
CA LYS A 285 17.45 -5.69 9.22
C LYS A 285 16.19 -4.87 9.02
N TYR A 286 15.08 -5.35 9.56
CA TYR A 286 13.78 -4.75 9.48
C TYR A 286 13.32 -4.31 10.88
N ARG A 287 12.64 -3.16 10.97
CA ARG A 287 12.03 -2.69 12.22
C ARG A 287 10.53 -2.54 12.07
N LEU A 288 9.78 -3.10 13.02
CA LEU A 288 8.34 -2.98 13.08
C LEU A 288 7.96 -1.50 13.26
N PHE A 289 7.05 -1.00 12.43
CA PHE A 289 6.53 0.35 12.55
C PHE A 289 5.00 0.41 12.56
N ALA A 290 4.31 -0.66 12.17
CA ALA A 290 2.87 -0.72 12.33
C ALA A 290 2.34 -2.14 12.52
N VAL A 291 1.20 -2.23 13.21
CA VAL A 291 0.41 -3.45 13.36
C VAL A 291 -1.04 -3.13 12.98
N ALA A 292 -1.58 -3.84 11.99
CA ALA A 292 -3.00 -3.81 11.66
C ALA A 292 -3.76 -4.76 12.58
N ILE A 293 -4.92 -4.34 13.05
CA ILE A 293 -5.75 -5.07 14.02
C ILE A 293 -7.14 -5.22 13.42
N HIS A 294 -7.67 -6.44 13.45
CA HIS A 294 -9.05 -6.72 13.10
C HIS A 294 -9.87 -7.11 14.33
N ALA A 295 -10.80 -6.25 14.72
CA ALA A 295 -11.76 -6.48 15.79
C ALA A 295 -13.09 -6.95 15.19
N GLY A 296 -13.20 -8.25 14.96
CA GLY A 296 -14.41 -8.90 14.46
C GLY A 296 -14.32 -10.41 14.63
N PRO A 297 -15.46 -11.10 14.75
CA PRO A 297 -15.49 -12.54 14.92
C PRO A 297 -15.25 -13.32 13.62
N THR A 298 -15.54 -12.71 12.46
CA THR A 298 -15.47 -13.35 11.13
C THR A 298 -14.59 -12.55 10.17
N ALA A 299 -14.21 -13.17 9.05
CA ALA A 299 -13.49 -12.51 7.96
C ALA A 299 -14.35 -11.49 7.19
N TYR A 300 -15.67 -11.67 7.22
CA TYR A 300 -16.62 -10.89 6.43
C TYR A 300 -17.07 -9.60 7.10
N GLY A 301 -16.79 -9.44 8.39
CA GLY A 301 -17.20 -8.25 9.11
C GLY A 301 -16.49 -8.05 10.43
N GLY A 302 -16.30 -6.77 10.75
CA GLY A 302 -15.60 -6.33 11.93
C GLY A 302 -15.13 -4.89 11.77
N HIS A 303 -14.13 -4.54 12.57
CA HIS A 303 -13.58 -3.20 12.58
C HIS A 303 -12.06 -3.24 12.49
N TYR A 304 -11.51 -2.53 11.51
CA TYR A 304 -10.07 -2.36 11.38
C TYR A 304 -9.59 -1.15 12.17
N LYS A 305 -8.46 -1.32 12.85
CA LYS A 305 -7.68 -0.23 13.44
C LYS A 305 -6.19 -0.56 13.30
N CYS A 306 -5.31 0.36 13.65
CA CYS A 306 -3.88 0.07 13.69
C CYS A 306 -3.17 0.67 14.89
N VAL A 307 -2.01 0.13 15.19
CA VAL A 307 -1.02 0.74 16.06
C VAL A 307 0.18 1.11 15.20
N VAL A 308 0.58 2.39 15.22
CA VAL A 308 1.66 2.92 14.35
C VAL A 308 2.74 3.61 15.16
N LYS A 309 4.00 3.51 14.71
CA LYS A 309 5.17 4.15 15.32
C LYS A 309 5.51 5.42 14.55
N LEU A 310 5.40 6.58 15.20
CA LEU A 310 5.85 7.87 14.67
C LEU A 310 6.95 8.43 15.59
N GLY A 311 8.13 8.66 15.03
CA GLY A 311 9.32 8.96 15.83
C GLY A 311 9.62 7.82 16.81
N SER A 312 9.67 8.14 18.10
CA SER A 312 9.96 7.17 19.17
C SER A 312 8.71 6.61 19.86
N TYR A 313 7.50 7.01 19.44
CA TYR A 313 6.26 6.68 20.14
C TYR A 313 5.31 5.86 19.27
N TRP A 314 4.62 4.93 19.92
CA TRP A 314 3.50 4.16 19.39
C TRP A 314 2.18 4.87 19.66
N PHE A 315 1.26 4.77 18.71
CA PHE A 315 -0.08 5.36 18.77
C PHE A 315 -1.12 4.31 18.39
N ASP A 316 -2.19 4.16 19.19
CA ASP A 316 -3.39 3.40 18.82
C ASP A 316 -4.28 4.33 18.00
N VAL A 317 -4.57 3.93 16.77
CA VAL A 317 -5.28 4.72 15.77
C VAL A 317 -6.54 3.97 15.39
N ASN A 318 -7.66 4.45 15.92
CA ASN A 318 -8.98 3.90 15.70
C ASN A 318 -9.88 4.99 15.09
N ASP A 319 -9.85 5.10 13.76
CA ASP A 319 -10.53 6.14 12.99
C ASP A 319 -10.18 7.56 13.50
N SER A 320 -11.15 8.25 14.12
CA SER A 320 -10.96 9.59 14.71
C SER A 320 -10.41 9.56 16.14
N LYS A 321 -10.35 8.39 16.77
CA LYS A 321 -9.82 8.19 18.12
C LYS A 321 -8.36 7.77 18.02
N VAL A 322 -7.47 8.71 18.29
CA VAL A 322 -6.02 8.46 18.31
C VAL A 322 -5.49 8.68 19.71
N SER A 323 -4.78 7.70 20.26
CA SER A 323 -4.15 7.79 21.58
C SER A 323 -2.67 7.42 21.52
N LYS A 324 -1.84 8.18 22.23
CA LYS A 324 -0.42 7.85 22.42
C LYS A 324 -0.30 6.71 23.44
N ILE A 325 0.34 5.61 23.05
CA ILE A 325 0.56 4.44 23.91
C ILE A 325 1.82 4.64 24.77
N GLY A 326 2.95 4.94 24.13
CA GLY A 326 4.25 4.99 24.79
C GLY A 326 5.40 4.68 23.84
N THR A 327 6.59 4.39 24.38
CA THR A 327 7.76 4.00 23.57
C THR A 327 7.82 2.50 23.29
N GLN A 328 7.11 1.71 24.09
CA GLN A 328 6.97 0.27 23.94
C GLN A 328 5.67 -0.07 23.22
N LEU A 329 5.70 -1.07 22.34
CA LEU A 329 4.50 -1.57 21.69
C LEU A 329 3.63 -2.30 22.71
N VAL A 330 2.35 -1.90 22.81
CA VAL A 330 1.35 -2.61 23.61
C VAL A 330 0.19 -2.96 22.69
N VAL A 331 0.11 -4.23 22.31
CA VAL A 331 -0.99 -4.73 21.47
C VAL A 331 -1.26 -6.20 21.79
N ASP A 332 -2.53 -6.59 21.80
CA ASP A 332 -2.90 -7.99 21.92
C ASP A 332 -2.70 -8.69 20.57
N SER A 333 -1.67 -9.54 20.48
CA SER A 333 -1.27 -10.19 19.23
C SER A 333 -2.36 -11.08 18.64
N ARG A 334 -3.35 -11.53 19.42
CA ARG A 334 -4.49 -12.35 18.94
C ARG A 334 -5.41 -11.58 17.99
N TYR A 335 -5.38 -10.24 18.07
CA TYR A 335 -6.16 -9.38 17.17
C TYR A 335 -5.35 -8.82 16.00
N ALA A 336 -4.02 -8.92 16.04
CA ALA A 336 -3.14 -8.43 14.98
C ALA A 336 -3.35 -9.24 13.70
N CYS A 337 -3.88 -8.63 12.65
CA CYS A 337 -4.08 -9.27 11.35
C CYS A 337 -2.96 -8.96 10.35
N GLY A 338 -2.04 -8.04 10.67
CA GLY A 338 -0.86 -7.80 9.87
C GLY A 338 0.21 -6.98 10.58
N CYS A 339 1.44 -7.16 10.14
CA CYS A 339 2.63 -6.52 10.69
C CYS A 339 3.42 -5.87 9.55
N PHE A 340 3.89 -4.65 9.77
CA PHE A 340 4.57 -3.85 8.76
C PHE A 340 5.93 -3.42 9.27
N TYR A 341 6.95 -3.79 8.52
CA TYR A 341 8.33 -3.54 8.85
C TYR A 341 8.98 -2.65 7.80
N LYS A 342 9.89 -1.79 8.24
CA LYS A 342 10.71 -0.96 7.36
C LYS A 342 12.17 -1.41 7.44
N LYS A 343 12.89 -1.39 6.33
CA LYS A 343 14.34 -1.61 6.32
C LYS A 343 15.00 -0.58 7.24
N ASP A 344 15.84 -1.08 8.14
CA ASP A 344 16.71 -0.28 8.98
C ASP A 344 17.88 0.15 8.10
N SER A 345 17.75 1.31 7.45
CA SER A 345 18.87 1.88 6.70
C SER A 345 20.00 2.16 7.69
N GLN A 346 21.05 1.34 7.68
CA GLN A 346 22.30 1.70 8.34
C GLN A 346 22.75 3.03 7.72
N LYS A 347 22.78 4.09 8.52
CA LYS A 347 23.30 5.39 8.11
C LYS A 347 24.81 5.34 7.92
#